data_AF-A0A3D2XID4-F1
#
_entry.id   AF-A0A3D2XID4-F1
#
_cell.length_a   1.000
_cell.length_b   1.000
_cell.length_c   1.000
_cell.angle_alpha   90.00
_cell.angle_beta   90.00
_cell.angle_gamma   90.00
#
_symmetry.space_group_name_H-M   'P 1'
#
loop_
_entity.id
_entity.type
_entity.pdbx_description
1 polymer ?
#
loop_
_entity_poly.entity_id
_entity_poly.type
_entity_poly.pdbx_seq_one_letter_code
_entity_poly.pdbx_strand_id
1 'polypeptide(L)'
;MDISLNVSLSEKKRKGRNIIAFIDNKAANTVIIGAHYDHLGYGEDKTALDTFHAIHNGADDNASGTAALLELARLLKEKSPVNNNYLLMHFSGEELGL
;
A
#
# COMPACT_ATOMS: atom_id res chain seq x y z
N MET A 1 -24.65 -34.98 -26.76
CA MET A 1 -23.80 -33.82 -27.07
C MET A 1 -22.90 -33.68 -25.88
N ASP A 2 -21.66 -34.15 -26.00
CA ASP A 2 -20.73 -34.19 -24.88
C ASP A 2 -19.92 -32.90 -24.86
N ILE A 3 -20.03 -32.14 -23.78
CA ILE A 3 -19.24 -30.94 -23.54
C ILE A 3 -18.17 -31.31 -22.54
N SER A 4 -16.91 -31.22 -22.95
CA SER A 4 -15.75 -31.35 -22.07
C SER A 4 -15.22 -29.97 -21.72
N LEU A 5 -15.13 -29.67 -20.42
CA LEU A 5 -14.47 -28.48 -19.90
C LEU A 5 -13.15 -28.88 -19.26
N ASN A 6 -12.07 -28.20 -19.63
CA ASN A 6 -10.78 -28.31 -18.94
C ASN A 6 -10.55 -27.01 -18.16
N VAL A 7 -10.32 -27.14 -16.86
CA VAL A 7 -9.98 -26.02 -15.97
C VAL A 7 -8.59 -26.27 -15.41
N SER A 8 -7.72 -25.27 -15.51
CA SER A 8 -6.42 -25.24 -14.84
C SER A 8 -6.40 -24.11 -13.81
N LEU A 9 -5.94 -24.43 -12.60
CA LEU A 9 -5.74 -23.48 -11.52
C LEU A 9 -4.24 -23.27 -11.32
N SER A 10 -3.83 -22.01 -11.19
CA SER A 10 -2.46 -21.65 -10.85
C SER A 10 -2.46 -20.76 -9.60
N GLU A 11 -1.55 -21.04 -8.68
CA GLU A 11 -1.36 -20.25 -7.47
C GLU A 11 -0.41 -19.09 -7.76
N LYS A 12 -0.84 -17.85 -7.52
CA LYS A 12 0.03 -16.66 -7.57
C LYS A 12 0.45 -16.29 -6.15
N LYS A 13 1.67 -16.63 -5.74
CA LYS A 13 2.25 -16.16 -4.48
C LYS A 13 2.95 -14.82 -4.68
N ARG A 14 2.65 -13.84 -3.82
CA ARG A 14 3.30 -12.53 -3.80
C ARG A 14 3.86 -12.25 -2.42
N LYS A 15 4.96 -11.50 -2.35
CA LYS A 15 5.60 -11.12 -1.09
C LYS A 15 5.37 -9.64 -0.85
N GLY A 16 4.57 -9.32 0.18
CA GLY A 16 4.43 -7.97 0.70
C GLY A 16 5.52 -7.62 1.71
N ARG A 17 5.82 -6.33 1.86
CA ARG A 17 6.66 -5.75 2.89
C ARG A 17 6.06 -4.44 3.39
N ASN A 18 5.33 -4.49 4.50
CA ASN A 18 4.88 -3.26 5.16
C ASN A 18 6.06 -2.58 5.89
N ILE A 19 6.03 -1.25 5.94
CA ILE A 19 6.98 -0.43 6.70
C ILE A 19 6.20 0.31 7.76
N ILE A 20 6.63 0.21 9.01
CA ILE A 20 5.90 0.73 10.16
C ILE A 20 6.84 1.58 11.01
N ALA A 21 6.39 2.77 11.38
CA ALA A 21 7.04 3.63 12.36
C ALA A 21 6.10 3.88 13.54
N PHE A 22 6.65 3.87 14.75
CA PHE A 22 5.89 4.09 15.98
C PHE A 22 6.48 5.24 16.78
N ILE A 23 5.64 6.20 17.15
CA ILE A 23 5.96 7.30 18.06
C ILE A 23 5.26 7.00 19.39
N ASP A 24 6.06 6.63 20.38
CA ASP A 24 5.58 6.30 21.73
C ASP A 24 5.59 7.52 22.64
N ASN A 25 4.40 8.03 22.95
CA ASN A 25 4.19 9.10 23.91
C ASN A 25 3.77 8.57 25.30
N LYS A 26 3.76 7.24 25.49
CA LYS A 26 3.23 6.55 26.68
C LYS A 26 1.74 6.88 26.92
N ALA A 27 1.01 7.19 25.87
CA ALA A 27 -0.42 7.46 25.93
C ALA A 27 -1.22 6.14 25.97
N ALA A 28 -2.44 6.20 26.49
CA ALA A 28 -3.35 5.04 26.52
C ALA A 28 -3.86 4.64 25.12
N ASN A 29 -3.93 5.60 24.19
CA ASN A 29 -4.49 5.41 22.85
C ASN A 29 -3.41 5.58 21.78
N THR A 30 -3.61 4.90 20.65
CA THR A 30 -2.75 4.99 19.47
C THR A 30 -3.59 5.37 18.25
N VAL A 31 -3.18 6.42 17.55
CA VAL A 31 -3.74 6.78 16.24
C VAL A 31 -2.95 6.06 15.16
N ILE A 32 -3.65 5.31 14.30
CA ILE A 32 -3.05 4.62 13.16
C ILE A 32 -3.33 5.43 11.90
N ILE A 33 -2.28 5.71 11.13
CA ILE A 33 -2.37 6.46 9.88
C ILE A 33 -1.63 5.66 8.81
N GLY A 34 -2.31 5.38 7.71
CA GLY A 34 -1.84 4.46 6.68
C GLY A 34 -1.83 5.09 5.29
N ALA A 35 -0.89 4.64 4.46
CA ALA A 35 -0.86 4.83 3.02
C ALA A 35 -0.30 3.55 2.38
N HIS A 36 -0.68 3.20 1.17
CA HIS A 36 0.03 2.16 0.41
C HIS A 36 1.17 2.80 -0.40
N TYR A 37 2.17 2.00 -0.77
CA TYR A 37 3.35 2.48 -1.50
C TYR A 37 3.74 1.59 -2.70
N ASP A 38 3.07 0.46 -2.90
CA ASP A 38 3.22 -0.39 -4.08
C ASP A 38 2.39 0.12 -5.26
N HIS A 39 2.98 0.22 -6.45
CA HIS A 39 2.31 0.70 -7.65
C HIS A 39 2.16 -0.45 -8.67
N LEU A 40 1.25 -0.29 -9.64
CA LEU A 40 0.93 -1.30 -10.65
C LEU A 40 2.08 -1.69 -11.60
N GLY A 41 3.22 -0.99 -11.57
CA GLY A 41 4.34 -1.27 -12.46
C GLY A 41 3.93 -1.14 -13.92
N TYR A 42 4.05 -2.22 -14.69
CA TYR A 42 3.61 -2.29 -16.09
C TYR A 42 2.24 -2.98 -16.26
N GLY A 43 1.39 -2.98 -15.23
CA GLY A 43 0.08 -3.62 -15.29
C GLY A 43 0.18 -5.16 -15.27
N GLU A 44 0.92 -5.73 -14.31
CA GLU A 44 1.17 -7.18 -14.26
C GLU A 44 -0.10 -8.06 -14.22
N ASP A 45 -1.22 -7.52 -13.70
CA ASP A 45 -2.52 -8.19 -13.68
C ASP A 45 -3.43 -7.86 -14.87
N LYS A 46 -2.93 -7.10 -15.86
CA LYS A 46 -3.56 -6.84 -17.15
C LYS A 46 -5.04 -6.52 -17.04
N THR A 47 -5.36 -5.34 -16.51
CA THR A 47 -6.73 -4.83 -16.54
C THR A 47 -7.09 -4.39 -17.96
N ALA A 48 -8.38 -4.32 -18.28
CA ALA A 48 -8.86 -3.96 -19.62
C ALA A 48 -8.44 -2.56 -20.11
N LEU A 49 -7.90 -1.72 -19.21
CA LEU A 49 -7.42 -0.37 -19.51
C LEU A 49 -5.92 -0.32 -19.87
N ASP A 50 -5.20 -1.43 -19.73
CA ASP A 50 -3.77 -1.53 -20.03
C ASP A 50 -3.55 -1.69 -21.55
N THR A 51 -3.81 -0.60 -22.27
CA THR A 51 -3.87 -0.53 -23.75
C THR A 51 -2.50 -0.41 -24.40
N PHE A 52 -1.54 0.13 -23.67
CA PHE A 52 -0.14 0.26 -24.07
C PHE A 52 0.67 -0.15 -22.86
N HIS A 53 1.61 -1.09 -23.02
CA HIS A 53 2.50 -1.59 -21.96
C HIS A 53 3.43 -0.49 -21.43
N ALA A 54 2.81 0.49 -20.76
CA ALA A 54 3.41 1.68 -20.23
C ALA A 54 3.53 1.53 -18.71
N ILE A 55 4.51 2.20 -18.15
CA ILE A 55 4.66 2.23 -16.70
C ILE A 55 3.58 3.10 -16.06
N HIS A 56 2.88 2.52 -15.09
CA HIS A 56 1.99 3.21 -14.17
C HIS A 56 2.86 3.78 -13.05
N ASN A 57 3.27 5.05 -13.20
CA ASN A 57 4.21 5.71 -12.29
C ASN A 57 3.67 5.90 -10.86
N GLY A 58 2.35 5.78 -10.67
CA GLY A 58 1.70 5.83 -9.38
C GLY A 58 1.90 7.13 -8.60
N ALA A 59 1.80 8.28 -9.28
CA ALA A 59 2.00 9.58 -8.63
C ALA A 59 0.87 9.93 -7.65
N ASP A 60 -0.38 9.73 -8.05
CA ASP A 60 -1.54 9.95 -7.19
C ASP A 60 -1.85 8.67 -6.41
N ASP A 61 -2.12 7.60 -7.15
CA ASP A 61 -2.25 6.22 -6.68
C ASP A 61 -0.88 5.53 -6.82
N ASN A 62 0.09 5.84 -5.96
CA ASN A 62 -0.03 5.94 -4.50
C ASN A 62 0.89 6.99 -3.83
N ALA A 63 1.83 7.57 -4.58
CA ALA A 63 2.99 8.26 -4.02
C ALA A 63 2.58 9.51 -3.24
N SER A 64 1.43 10.11 -3.59
CA SER A 64 0.82 11.23 -2.91
C SER A 64 0.60 10.95 -1.41
N GLY A 65 -0.05 9.82 -1.08
CA GLY A 65 -0.33 9.39 0.30
C GLY A 65 0.95 9.02 1.04
N THR A 66 1.89 8.35 0.35
CA THR A 66 3.19 8.02 0.93
C THR A 66 4.01 9.27 1.26
N ALA A 67 4.06 10.26 0.38
CA ALA A 67 4.74 11.53 0.63
C ALA A 67 4.07 12.31 1.78
N ALA A 68 2.73 12.36 1.82
CA ALA A 68 2.00 13.01 2.90
C ALA A 68 2.30 12.35 4.26
N LEU A 69 2.36 11.02 4.31
CA LEU A 69 2.65 10.29 5.54
C LEU A 69 4.09 10.48 6.02
N LEU A 70 5.06 10.59 5.09
CA LEU A 70 6.45 10.91 5.40
C LEU A 70 6.60 12.32 6.00
N GLU A 71 5.93 13.32 5.42
CA GLU A 71 5.98 14.68 5.97
C GLU A 71 5.27 14.77 7.32
N LEU A 72 4.14 14.07 7.48
CA LEU A 72 3.47 13.97 8.77
C LEU A 72 4.38 13.32 9.83
N ALA A 73 5.11 12.27 9.47
CA ALA A 73 6.08 11.62 10.36
C ALA A 73 7.17 12.60 10.80
N ARG A 74 7.68 13.43 9.88
CA ARG A 74 8.68 14.48 10.18
C ARG A 74 8.13 15.49 11.19
N LEU A 75 6.92 15.99 10.96
CA LEU A 75 6.25 16.96 11.83
C LEU A 75 5.96 16.38 13.23
N LEU A 76 5.45 15.15 13.30
CA LEU A 76 5.17 14.49 14.58
C LEU A 76 6.45 14.17 15.37
N LYS A 77 7.55 13.85 14.69
CA LYS A 77 8.85 13.65 15.34
C LYS A 77 9.39 14.95 15.93
N GLU A 78 9.18 16.08 15.25
CA GLU A 78 9.57 17.40 15.74
C GLU A 78 8.68 17.84 16.92
N LYS A 79 7.36 17.67 16.80
CA LYS A 79 6.39 17.97 17.84
C LYS A 79 5.09 17.20 17.62
N SER A 80 4.89 16.12 18.36
CA SER A 80 3.63 15.37 18.35
C SER A 80 2.67 15.83 19.46
N PRO A 81 1.35 15.80 19.23
CA PRO A 81 0.39 15.90 20.32
C PRO A 81 0.49 14.65 21.23
N VAL A 82 0.83 14.87 22.51
CA VAL A 82 1.19 13.78 23.46
C VAL A 82 0.01 12.94 23.96
N ASN A 83 -1.23 13.34 23.66
CA ASN A 83 -2.43 12.63 24.12
C ASN A 83 -2.60 11.24 23.49
N ASN A 84 -1.88 10.95 22.40
CA ASN A 84 -1.90 9.67 21.70
C ASN A 84 -0.47 9.26 21.33
N ASN A 85 -0.27 7.96 21.15
CA ASN A 85 0.83 7.41 20.37
C ASN A 85 0.45 7.45 18.88
N TYR A 86 1.43 7.34 17.98
CA TYR A 86 1.17 7.36 16.54
C TYR A 86 1.84 6.17 15.86
N LEU A 87 1.06 5.41 15.10
CA LEU A 87 1.53 4.33 14.26
C LEU A 87 1.36 4.73 12.79
N LEU A 88 2.46 4.91 12.09
CA LEU A 88 2.53 5.35 10.70
C LEU A 88 2.87 4.12 9.85
N MET A 89 2.01 3.75 8.92
CA MET A 89 2.11 2.48 8.19
C MET A 89 2.11 2.73 6.67
N HIS A 90 3.18 2.30 6.01
CA HIS A 90 3.21 2.14 4.56
C HIS A 90 2.92 0.68 4.20
N PHE A 91 1.77 0.44 3.58
CA PHE A 91 1.32 -0.88 3.15
C PHE A 91 1.88 -1.21 1.76
N SER A 92 2.21 -2.48 1.54
CA SER A 92 2.48 -3.01 0.20
C SER A 92 1.38 -3.99 -0.21
N GLY A 93 1.16 -4.14 -1.51
CA GLY A 93 0.31 -5.13 -2.10
C GLY A 93 -1.13 -4.69 -2.33
N GLU A 94 -1.49 -3.45 -2.04
CA GLU A 94 -2.86 -2.94 -2.16
C GLU A 94 -3.34 -3.01 -3.63
N GLU A 95 -2.49 -2.55 -4.55
CA GLU A 95 -2.77 -2.54 -6.00
C GLU A 95 -2.83 -3.96 -6.59
N LEU A 96 -2.28 -4.91 -5.85
CA LEU A 96 -2.15 -6.31 -6.24
C LEU A 96 -3.25 -7.18 -5.60
N GLY A 97 -4.19 -6.58 -4.86
CA GLY A 97 -5.30 -7.24 -4.20
C GLY A 97 -4.93 -8.11 -3.00
N LEU A 98 -3.86 -7.74 -2.27
CA LEU A 98 -3.38 -8.43 -1.06
C LEU A 98 -3.98 -7.92 0.25
#